data_AF-A0ABD5IXG7-F1
#
_entry.id   AF-A0ABD5IXG7-F1
#
_cell.length_a   1.000
_cell.length_b   1.000
_cell.length_c   1.000
_cell.angle_alpha   90.00
_cell.angle_beta   90.00
_cell.angle_gamma   90.00
#
_symmetry.space_group_name_H-M   'P 1'
#
loop_
_entity.id
_entity.type
_entity.pdbx_description
1 polymer ?
#
loop_
_entity_poly.entity_id
_entity_poly.type
_entity_poly.pdbx_seq_one_letter_code
_entity_poly.pdbx_strand_id
1 'polypeptide(L)'
;MNMIIFPPTIDWSWMRQRPQQLAKQLAKRGYTVFYCNQSTQKKPVEEMMPRLYVVHHFSKWVREEYPRLKQTEGNVIGLWCTWPKLTPYIKK
;
A
#
# COMPACT_ATOMS: atom_id res chain seq x y z
N MET A 1 8.32 -11.73 5.97
CA MET A 1 7.92 -10.33 6.25
C MET A 1 6.44 -10.17 5.94
N ASN A 2 5.63 -9.62 6.86
CA ASN A 2 4.19 -9.51 6.65
C ASN A 2 3.84 -8.12 6.10
N MET A 3 3.24 -8.09 4.92
CA MET A 3 2.94 -6.87 4.18
C MET A 3 1.45 -6.62 4.09
N ILE A 4 1.03 -5.37 4.27
CA ILE A 4 -0.34 -4.93 4.01
C ILE A 4 -0.33 -3.87 2.92
N ILE A 5 -1.12 -4.08 1.86
CA ILE A 5 -1.26 -3.14 0.76
C ILE A 5 -2.66 -2.53 0.83
N PHE A 6 -2.73 -1.19 0.87
CA PHE A 6 -3.96 -0.43 0.64
C PHE A 6 -3.96 0.03 -0.82
N PRO A 7 -4.84 -0.51 -1.67
CA PRO A 7 -4.92 -0.09 -3.07
C PRO A 7 -5.47 1.33 -3.23
N PRO A 8 -5.21 1.97 -4.38
CA PRO A 8 -5.52 3.38 -4.62
C PRO A 8 -7.01 3.67 -4.48
N THR A 9 -7.37 4.31 -3.37
CA THR A 9 -8.76 4.71 -3.09
C THR A 9 -8.87 6.21 -2.87
N ILE A 10 -7.99 6.77 -2.05
CA ILE A 10 -7.87 8.21 -1.77
C ILE A 10 -6.39 8.54 -1.59
N ASP A 11 -6.02 9.80 -1.76
CA ASP A 11 -4.66 10.24 -1.48
C ASP A 11 -4.39 10.33 0.02
N TRP A 12 -3.17 9.97 0.42
CA TRP A 12 -2.71 10.04 1.80
C TRP A 12 -2.83 11.44 2.40
N SER A 13 -2.56 12.48 1.59
CA SER A 13 -2.65 13.88 2.02
C SER A 13 -4.09 14.42 2.04
N TRP A 14 -5.06 13.70 1.48
CA TRP A 14 -6.43 14.17 1.38
C TRP A 14 -7.28 13.71 2.56
N MET A 15 -7.57 14.65 3.47
CA MET A 15 -8.30 14.42 4.74
C MET A 15 -7.69 13.32 5.61
N ARG A 16 -8.06 13.28 6.89
CA ARG A 16 -7.63 12.19 7.79
C ARG A 16 -8.77 11.20 8.02
N GLN A 17 -8.67 10.01 7.43
CA GLN A 17 -9.72 8.99 7.39
C GLN A 17 -9.29 7.66 8.01
N ARG A 18 -10.27 6.76 8.23
CA ARG A 18 -10.07 5.42 8.83
C ARG A 18 -8.97 4.58 8.14
N PRO A 19 -8.83 4.55 6.80
CA PRO A 19 -7.79 3.74 6.15
C PRO A 19 -6.38 4.19 6.55
N GLN A 20 -6.13 5.50 6.63
CA GLN A 20 -4.84 6.04 7.03
C GLN A 20 -4.56 5.80 8.52
N GLN A 21 -5.60 5.88 9.37
CA GLN A 21 -5.48 5.53 10.80
C GLN A 21 -5.14 4.04 10.97
N LEU A 22 -5.79 3.17 10.22
CA LEU A 22 -5.52 1.73 10.23
C LEU A 22 -4.12 1.40 9.72
N ALA A 23 -3.71 2.02 8.61
CA ALA A 23 -2.37 1.87 8.05
C ALA A 23 -1.28 2.20 9.09
N LYS A 24 -1.44 3.31 9.84
CA LYS A 24 -0.54 3.66 10.95
C LYS A 24 -0.54 2.61 12.06
N GLN A 25 -1.71 2.10 12.42
CA GLN A 25 -1.85 1.10 13.50
C GLN A 25 -1.28 -0.27 13.14
N LEU A 26 -1.34 -0.65 11.86
CA LEU A 26 -0.72 -1.86 11.33
C LEU A 26 0.82 -1.72 11.26
N ALA A 27 1.31 -0.56 10.80
CA ALA A 27 2.74 -0.27 10.81
C ALA A 27 3.33 -0.36 12.23
N LYS A 28 2.66 0.23 13.21
CA LYS A 28 3.03 0.14 14.65
C LYS A 28 3.04 -1.29 15.20
N ARG A 29 2.22 -2.20 14.64
CA ARG A 29 2.18 -3.61 15.01
C ARG A 29 3.25 -4.46 14.32
N GLY A 30 4.12 -3.84 13.52
CA GLY A 30 5.21 -4.53 12.83
C GLY A 30 4.86 -5.01 11.42
N TYR A 31 3.73 -4.62 10.84
CA TYR A 31 3.48 -4.90 9.43
C TYR A 31 4.17 -3.86 8.54
N THR A 32 4.70 -4.29 7.40
CA THR A 32 5.15 -3.37 6.36
C THR A 32 3.94 -2.93 5.55
N VAL A 33 3.57 -1.65 5.63
CA VAL A 33 2.35 -1.13 5.02
C VAL A 33 2.68 -0.27 3.82
N PHE A 34 2.08 -0.59 2.67
CA PHE A 34 2.11 0.24 1.47
C PHE A 34 0.73 0.86 1.27
N TYR A 35 0.66 2.19 1.35
CA TYR A 35 -0.54 2.96 1.09
C TYR A 35 -0.45 3.58 -0.30
N CYS A 36 -1.28 3.15 -1.23
CA CYS A 36 -1.24 3.62 -2.61
C CYS A 36 -2.15 4.83 -2.77
N ASN A 37 -1.60 5.94 -3.24
CA ASN A 37 -2.38 7.12 -3.60
C ASN A 37 -3.17 6.87 -4.88
N GLN A 38 -4.32 7.52 -4.97
CA GLN A 38 -5.16 7.49 -6.16
C GLN A 38 -4.57 8.37 -7.25
N SER A 39 -4.06 9.55 -6.90
CA SER A 39 -3.35 10.41 -7.84
C SER A 39 -1.99 9.83 -8.20
N THR A 40 -1.66 9.97 -9.48
CA THR A 40 -0.34 9.61 -10.00
C THR A 40 0.58 10.82 -9.92
N GLN A 41 1.68 10.69 -9.19
CA GLN A 41 2.74 11.70 -9.13
C GLN A 41 4.09 11.05 -9.45
N LYS A 42 4.95 11.75 -10.19
CA LYS A 42 6.34 11.32 -10.46
C LYS A 42 7.22 11.56 -9.22
N LYS A 43 6.86 10.94 -8.12
CA LYS A 43 7.59 10.98 -6.85
C LYS A 43 8.03 9.56 -6.46
N PRO A 44 9.20 9.42 -5.81
CA PRO A 44 9.58 8.14 -5.22
C PRO A 44 8.59 7.75 -4.12
N VAL A 45 8.65 6.48 -3.70
CA VAL A 45 7.90 6.02 -2.53
C VAL A 45 8.40 6.77 -1.28
N GLU A 46 7.48 7.34 -0.52
CA GLU A 46 7.80 8.15 0.68
C GLU A 46 7.56 7.33 1.94
N GLU A 47 8.53 7.27 2.84
CA GLU A 47 8.33 6.69 4.17
C GLU A 47 7.73 7.73 5.12
N MET A 48 6.46 7.55 5.48
CA MET A 48 5.76 8.51 6.36
C MET A 48 6.07 8.26 7.84
N MET A 49 6.36 7.01 8.20
CA MET A 49 6.80 6.57 9.51
C MET A 49 7.39 5.16 9.38
N PRO A 50 8.11 4.63 10.39
CA PRO A 50 8.69 3.30 10.31
C PRO A 50 7.67 2.25 9.84
N ARG A 51 8.01 1.55 8.76
CA ARG A 51 7.18 0.51 8.12
C ARG A 51 5.88 1.00 7.45
N LEU A 52 5.70 2.30 7.22
CA LEU A 52 4.59 2.86 6.48
C LEU A 52 5.09 3.69 5.29
N TYR A 53 4.80 3.19 4.10
CA TYR A 53 5.23 3.75 2.84
C TYR A 53 4.04 4.24 2.03
N VAL A 54 4.12 5.44 1.46
CA VAL A 54 3.14 6.00 0.54
C VAL A 54 3.64 5.85 -0.89
N VAL A 55 2.84 5.19 -1.72
CA VAL A 55 3.13 4.93 -3.13
C VAL A 55 2.38 5.95 -3.97
N HIS A 56 3.12 6.84 -4.64
CA HIS A 56 2.54 7.91 -5.47
C HIS A 56 2.26 7.50 -6.92
N HIS A 57 2.73 6.34 -7.37
CA HIS A 57 2.51 5.85 -8.72
C HIS A 57 2.25 4.35 -8.71
N PHE A 58 1.01 3.98 -8.36
CA PHE A 58 0.60 2.60 -8.11
C PHE A 58 0.91 1.66 -9.27
N SER A 59 0.52 2.01 -10.50
CA SER A 59 0.70 1.14 -11.67
C SER A 59 2.18 0.82 -11.96
N LYS A 60 3.09 1.77 -11.74
CA LYS A 60 4.52 1.55 -11.90
C LYS A 60 5.07 0.67 -10.77
N TRP A 61 4.70 0.99 -9.53
CA TRP A 61 5.13 0.22 -8.37
C TRP A 61 4.70 -1.25 -8.43
N VAL A 62 3.46 -1.52 -8.88
CA VAL A 62 2.95 -2.88 -9.08
C VAL A 62 3.72 -3.66 -10.15
N ARG A 63 4.26 -2.99 -11.17
CA ARG A 63 5.02 -3.63 -12.25
C ARG A 63 6.48 -3.85 -11.88
N GLU A 64 7.09 -2.93 -11.16
CA GLU A 64 8.55 -2.90 -10.95
C GLU A 64 8.96 -3.45 -9.57
N GLU A 65 8.28 -3.03 -8.50
CA GLU A 65 8.70 -3.30 -7.12
C GLU A 65 7.89 -4.43 -6.47
N TYR A 66 6.58 -4.46 -6.68
CA TYR A 66 5.72 -5.49 -6.11
C TYR A 66 6.16 -6.93 -6.47
N PRO A 67 6.57 -7.26 -7.71
CA PRO A 67 7.02 -8.62 -8.03
C PRO A 67 8.27 -9.02 -7.25
N ARG A 68 9.18 -8.07 -6.98
CA ARG A 68 10.39 -8.30 -6.18
C ARG A 68 10.04 -8.57 -4.72
N LEU A 69 9.11 -7.78 -4.17
CA LEU A 69 8.62 -7.92 -2.78
C LEU A 69 7.83 -9.22 -2.57
N LYS A 70 7.12 -9.69 -3.60
CA LYS A 70 6.37 -10.95 -3.59
C LYS A 70 7.27 -12.18 -3.65
N GLN A 71 8.43 -12.08 -4.30
CA GLN A 71 9.38 -13.20 -4.46
C GLN A 71 10.17 -13.54 -3.20
N THR A 72 10.12 -12.70 -2.16
CA THR A 72 10.78 -13.01 -0.88
C THR A 72 10.03 -14.14 -0.16
N GLU A 73 10.71 -15.27 0.04
CA GLU A 73 10.15 -16.44 0.72
C GLU A 73 9.61 -16.11 2.13
N GLY A 74 8.45 -16.67 2.47
CA GLY A 74 7.80 -16.46 3.77
C GLY A 74 7.07 -15.12 3.93
N ASN A 75 6.85 -14.35 2.85
CA ASN A 75 6.04 -13.15 2.90
C ASN A 75 4.53 -13.45 2.82
N VAL A 76 3.79 -13.05 3.85
CA VAL A 76 2.31 -12.99 3.81
C VAL A 76 1.91 -11.60 3.34
N ILE A 77 1.17 -11.53 2.23
CA ILE A 77 0.65 -10.28 1.66
C ILE A 77 -0.86 -10.22 1.91
N GLY A 78 -1.28 -9.25 2.71
CA GLY A 78 -2.69 -8.89 2.88
C GLY A 78 -3.05 -7.69 2.02
N LEU A 79 -4.13 -7.80 1.24
CA LEU A 79 -4.68 -6.67 0.51
C LEU A 79 -5.90 -6.13 1.25
N TRP A 80 -5.82 -4.88 1.70
CA TRP A 80 -6.90 -4.22 2.43
C TRP A 80 -7.73 -3.34 1.48
N CYS A 81 -8.71 -3.94 0.82
CA CYS A 81 -9.61 -3.23 -0.09
C CYS A 81 -10.75 -2.55 0.66
N THR A 82 -10.74 -1.23 0.72
CA THR A 82 -11.87 -0.43 1.25
C THR A 82 -12.99 -0.23 0.24
N TRP A 83 -12.74 -0.50 -1.06
CA TRP A 83 -13.73 -0.38 -2.12
C TRP A 83 -13.81 -1.66 -2.96
N PRO A 84 -15.00 -2.30 -3.08
CA PRO A 84 -15.15 -3.55 -3.82
C PRO A 84 -14.79 -3.47 -5.30
N LYS A 85 -14.85 -2.29 -5.92
CA LYS A 85 -14.48 -2.09 -7.34
C LYS A 85 -12.98 -2.27 -7.62
N LEU A 86 -12.16 -2.37 -6.59
CA LEU A 86 -10.72 -2.64 -6.71
C LEU A 86 -10.40 -4.14 -6.85
N THR A 87 -11.42 -5.00 -6.88
CA THR A 87 -11.32 -6.44 -7.13
C THR A 87 -10.54 -6.85 -8.40
N PRO A 88 -10.50 -6.08 -9.50
CA PRO A 88 -9.67 -6.43 -10.66
C PRO A 88 -8.17 -6.47 -10.37
N TYR A 89 -7.68 -5.68 -9.40
CA TYR A 89 -6.27 -5.69 -8.98
C TYR A 89 -5.91 -6.88 -8.07
N ILE A 90 -6.91 -7.69 -7.69
CA ILE A 90 -6.79 -8.84 -6.80
C ILE A 90 -6.72 -10.15 -7.60
N LYS A 91 -7.07 -10.14 -8.89
CA LYS A 91 -7.16 -11.39 -9.67
C LYS A 91 -5.77 -12.01 -9.88
N LYS A 92 -5.72 -13.30 -9.55
CA LYS A 92 -4.58 -14.23 -9.53
C LYS A 92 -3.75 -14.21 -10.80
#